data_AF-A0A4Z1IU34-F1
#
_entry.id   AF-A0A4Z1IU34-F1
#
_cell.length_a   1.000
_cell.length_b   1.000
_cell.length_c   1.000
_cell.angle_alpha   90.00
_cell.angle_beta   90.00
_cell.angle_gamma   90.00
#
_symmetry.space_group_name_H-M   'P 1'
#
loop_
_entity.id
_entity.type
_entity.pdbx_description
1 polymer ?
#
loop_
_entity_poly.entity_id
_entity_poly.type
_entity_poly.pdbx_seq_one_letter_code
_entity_poly.pdbx_strand_id
1 'polypeptide(L)'
;MCHFWSNFDIARLSWFRSKEYEDFFQMMDRSGGFWMERWGDAPIHSLAAGALLAPRDIHYFRDFGYRHTTIQHCPANAPARQRAREPYLEKTTLDEKKRKEEDEYWDNWDPVKENGVGCRCRCDTDIVDVEGKQGSCLAEWVYVAGGWASP
;
A
#
# COMPACT_ATOMS: atom_id res chain seq x y z
N MET A 1 0.62 -17.90 2.42
CA MET A 1 0.01 -17.68 1.09
C MET A 1 0.08 -16.19 0.80
N CYS A 2 0.87 -15.79 -0.19
CA CYS A 2 1.17 -14.39 -0.47
C CYS A 2 0.14 -13.72 -1.37
N HIS A 3 -0.18 -12.47 -1.06
CA HIS A 3 -1.05 -11.61 -1.84
C HIS A 3 -0.77 -10.14 -1.48
N PHE A 4 -1.05 -9.23 -2.40
CA PHE A 4 -1.13 -7.80 -2.13
C PHE A 4 -2.40 -7.49 -1.34
N TRP A 5 -2.32 -6.52 -0.44
CA TRP A 5 -3.40 -6.23 0.49
C TRP A 5 -4.31 -5.13 -0.06
N SER A 6 -5.43 -5.53 -0.67
CA SER A 6 -6.33 -4.66 -1.46
C SER A 6 -7.07 -3.58 -0.68
N ASN A 7 -6.89 -3.51 0.65
CA ASN A 7 -7.30 -2.35 1.45
C ASN A 7 -6.63 -1.05 0.96
N PHE A 8 -5.47 -1.15 0.31
CA PHE A 8 -4.83 -0.07 -0.41
C PHE A 8 -4.32 -0.55 -1.77
N ASP A 9 -5.00 -0.16 -2.84
CA ASP A 9 -4.56 -0.36 -4.22
C ASP A 9 -4.73 0.94 -5.03
N ILE A 10 -3.69 1.32 -5.78
CA ILE A 10 -3.80 2.33 -6.84
C ILE A 10 -3.59 1.60 -8.16
N ALA A 11 -4.68 1.39 -8.90
CA ALA A 11 -4.66 0.55 -10.09
C ALA A 11 -5.44 1.15 -11.25
N ARG A 12 -5.09 0.72 -12.47
CA ARG A 12 -5.77 1.15 -13.69
C ARG A 12 -7.02 0.32 -13.92
N LEU A 13 -8.20 0.96 -13.84
CA LEU A 13 -9.48 0.30 -14.11
C LEU A 13 -9.58 -0.30 -15.53
N SER A 14 -8.80 0.20 -16.50
CA SER A 14 -8.76 -0.37 -17.85
C SER A 14 -8.24 -1.80 -17.86
N TRP A 15 -7.36 -2.18 -16.93
CA TRP A 15 -6.88 -3.57 -16.81
C TRP A 15 -7.96 -4.48 -16.23
N PHE A 16 -8.64 -4.05 -15.15
CA PHE A 16 -9.79 -4.77 -14.60
C PHE A 16 -10.94 -4.95 -15.59
N ARG A 17 -11.06 -4.05 -16.58
CA ARG A 17 -12.05 -4.12 -17.66
C ARG A 17 -11.52 -4.82 -18.92
N SER A 18 -10.29 -5.32 -18.89
CA SER A 18 -9.72 -6.04 -20.03
C SER A 18 -10.40 -7.39 -20.18
N LYS A 19 -10.33 -7.96 -21.39
CA LYS A 19 -10.92 -9.26 -21.66
C LYS A 19 -10.28 -10.36 -20.81
N GLU A 20 -8.97 -10.29 -20.62
CA GLU A 20 -8.18 -11.29 -19.90
C GLU A 20 -8.56 -11.33 -18.42
N TYR A 21 -8.71 -10.16 -17.78
CA TYR A 21 -9.14 -10.10 -16.38
C TYR A 21 -10.59 -10.55 -16.23
N GLU A 22 -11.49 -10.11 -17.12
CA GLU A 22 -12.91 -10.51 -17.06
C GLU A 22 -13.07 -12.02 -17.28
N ASP A 23 -12.37 -12.61 -18.25
CA ASP A 23 -12.41 -14.06 -18.49
C ASP A 23 -11.88 -14.84 -17.26
N PHE A 24 -10.80 -14.36 -16.63
CA PHE A 24 -10.28 -14.91 -15.38
C PHE A 24 -11.31 -14.81 -14.25
N PHE A 25 -11.92 -13.64 -14.05
CA PHE A 25 -12.91 -13.42 -13.00
C PHE A 25 -14.15 -14.29 -13.20
N GLN A 26 -14.67 -14.39 -14.43
CA GLN A 26 -15.81 -15.24 -14.77
C GLN A 26 -15.51 -16.73 -14.57
N MET A 27 -14.27 -17.17 -14.77
CA MET A 27 -13.85 -18.53 -14.40
C MET A 27 -13.89 -18.73 -12.89
N MET A 28 -13.34 -17.79 -12.11
CA MET A 28 -13.34 -17.86 -10.64
C MET A 28 -14.76 -17.83 -10.07
N ASP A 29 -15.65 -16.98 -10.60
CA ASP A 29 -17.04 -16.90 -10.16
C ASP A 29 -17.81 -18.20 -10.43
N ARG A 30 -17.68 -18.76 -11.65
CA ARG A 30 -18.32 -20.03 -12.01
C ARG A 30 -17.84 -21.23 -11.20
N SER A 31 -16.64 -21.18 -10.63
CA SER A 31 -16.13 -22.23 -9.75
C SER A 31 -16.89 -22.29 -8.40
N GLY A 32 -17.60 -21.22 -8.02
CA GLY A 32 -18.36 -21.12 -6.78
C GLY A 32 -17.53 -20.80 -5.54
N GLY A 33 -16.21 -20.63 -5.64
CA GLY A 33 -15.33 -20.42 -4.47
C GLY A 33 -15.62 -19.15 -3.66
N PHE A 34 -16.21 -18.12 -4.26
CA PHE A 34 -16.67 -16.93 -3.51
C PHE A 34 -17.78 -17.24 -2.50
N TRP A 35 -18.65 -18.20 -2.82
CA TRP A 35 -19.84 -18.52 -2.04
C TRP A 35 -19.69 -19.78 -1.20
N MET A 36 -19.02 -20.79 -1.76
CA MET A 36 -18.80 -22.08 -1.12
C MET A 36 -17.55 -22.07 -0.22
N GLU A 37 -16.62 -21.13 -0.46
CA GLU A 37 -15.45 -20.89 0.37
C GLU A 37 -15.44 -19.42 0.85
N ARG A 38 -14.25 -18.86 1.11
CA ARG A 38 -14.09 -17.48 1.56
C ARG A 38 -12.98 -16.78 0.78
N TRP A 39 -13.08 -16.82 -0.55
CA TRP A 39 -12.14 -16.12 -1.42
C TRP A 39 -12.34 -14.61 -1.27
N GLY A 40 -11.35 -13.94 -0.70
CA GLY A 40 -11.31 -12.48 -0.66
C GLY A 40 -10.88 -11.90 -2.01
N ASP A 41 -11.18 -10.64 -2.22
CA ASP A 41 -10.72 -9.86 -3.37
C ASP A 41 -9.18 -9.78 -3.41
N ALA A 42 -8.52 -9.56 -2.28
CA ALA A 42 -7.06 -9.44 -2.19
C ALA A 42 -6.29 -10.62 -2.84
N PRO A 43 -6.53 -11.90 -2.47
CA PRO A 43 -5.89 -13.03 -3.14
C PRO A 43 -6.34 -13.20 -4.60
N ILE A 44 -7.56 -12.82 -4.97
CA ILE A 44 -8.05 -12.93 -6.35
C ILE A 44 -7.38 -11.90 -7.27
N HIS A 45 -7.30 -10.63 -6.84
CA HIS A 45 -6.57 -9.59 -7.56
C HIS A 45 -5.10 -9.96 -7.70
N SER A 46 -4.49 -10.46 -6.64
CA SER A 46 -3.08 -10.86 -6.63
C SER A 46 -2.80 -12.04 -7.55
N LEU A 47 -3.70 -13.03 -7.58
CA LEU A 47 -3.59 -14.17 -8.50
C LEU A 47 -3.73 -13.72 -9.95
N ALA A 48 -4.70 -12.86 -10.26
CA ALA A 48 -4.86 -12.27 -11.58
C ALA A 48 -3.63 -11.48 -12.01
N ALA A 49 -3.11 -10.61 -11.13
CA ALA A 49 -1.92 -9.81 -11.40
C ALA A 49 -0.69 -10.70 -11.64
N GLY A 50 -0.47 -11.70 -10.79
CA GLY A 50 0.66 -12.63 -10.95
C GLY A 50 0.57 -13.52 -12.21
N ALA A 51 -0.63 -13.76 -12.73
CA ALA A 51 -0.84 -14.57 -13.94
C ALA A 51 -0.83 -13.74 -15.24
N LEU A 52 -1.32 -12.50 -15.19
CA LEU A 52 -1.63 -11.71 -16.38
C LEU A 52 -0.70 -10.50 -16.60
N LEU A 53 0.08 -10.10 -15.60
CA LEU A 53 0.99 -8.95 -15.66
C LEU A 53 2.45 -9.38 -15.50
N ALA A 54 3.36 -8.59 -16.08
CA ALA A 54 4.77 -8.74 -15.77
C ALA A 54 5.11 -8.01 -14.45
N PRO A 55 6.17 -8.40 -13.73
CA PRO A 55 6.57 -7.71 -12.49
C PRO A 55 6.75 -6.20 -12.66
N ARG A 56 7.22 -5.74 -13.83
CA ARG A 56 7.38 -4.32 -14.16
C ARG A 56 6.07 -3.52 -14.23
N ASP A 57 4.93 -4.20 -14.37
CA ASP A 57 3.61 -3.57 -14.45
C ASP A 57 2.98 -3.38 -13.06
N ILE A 58 3.64 -3.90 -12.00
CA ILE A 58 3.21 -3.84 -10.61
C ILE A 58 4.21 -2.98 -9.83
N HIS A 59 3.72 -1.97 -9.11
CA HIS A 59 4.55 -1.05 -8.37
C HIS A 59 4.28 -1.16 -6.86
N TYR A 60 5.33 -1.35 -6.07
CA TYR A 60 5.26 -1.27 -4.61
C TYR A 60 5.63 0.16 -4.17
N PHE A 61 4.63 0.90 -3.67
CA PHE A 61 4.78 2.28 -3.17
C PHE A 61 5.53 2.31 -1.85
N ARG A 62 6.85 2.12 -1.94
CA ARG A 62 7.73 2.00 -0.78
C ARG A 62 7.83 3.29 0.03
N ASP A 63 7.61 4.43 -0.60
CA ASP A 63 7.72 5.78 -0.04
C ASP A 63 6.46 6.26 0.71
N PHE A 64 5.35 5.52 0.63
CA PHE A 64 4.08 5.92 1.24
C PHE A 64 3.95 5.37 2.65
N GLY A 65 3.66 6.22 3.63
CA GLY A 65 3.19 5.77 4.93
C GLY A 65 1.72 5.32 4.84
N TYR A 66 1.40 4.10 5.24
CA TYR A 66 0.04 3.57 5.28
C TYR A 66 -0.16 2.65 6.48
N ARG A 67 -1.34 2.73 7.10
CA ARG A 67 -1.74 1.83 8.18
C ARG A 67 -3.19 1.44 8.00
N HIS A 68 -3.46 0.16 8.23
CA HIS A 68 -4.81 -0.35 8.42
C HIS A 68 -4.81 -1.27 9.63
N THR A 69 -5.56 -0.88 10.66
CA THR A 69 -5.63 -1.55 11.97
C THR A 69 -4.26 -1.82 12.61
N THR A 70 -3.76 -3.05 12.57
CA THR A 70 -2.51 -3.51 13.23
C THR A 70 -1.39 -3.83 12.24
N ILE A 71 -1.58 -3.48 10.97
CA ILE A 71 -0.57 -3.61 9.91
C ILE A 71 -0.24 -2.21 9.42
N GLN A 72 1.06 -1.93 9.37
CA GLN A 72 1.61 -0.63 9.01
C GLN A 72 2.77 -0.82 8.04
N HIS A 73 2.80 0.01 7.00
CA HIS A 73 3.97 0.33 6.21
C HIS A 73 4.34 1.77 6.55
N CYS A 74 5.43 1.97 7.28
CA CYS A 74 5.91 3.28 7.70
C CYS A 74 7.42 3.38 7.45
N PRO A 75 7.82 3.72 6.20
CA PRO A 75 9.21 3.87 5.85
C PRO A 75 9.85 5.03 6.61
N ALA A 76 11.13 4.89 6.96
CA ALA A 76 11.88 5.99 7.55
C ALA A 76 11.97 7.17 6.58
N ASN A 77 11.90 8.39 7.10
CA ASN A 77 11.89 9.60 6.29
C ASN A 77 13.23 9.82 5.55
N ALA A 78 13.14 10.09 4.25
CA ALA A 78 14.30 10.31 3.40
C ALA A 78 15.00 11.64 3.73
N PRO A 79 16.35 11.72 3.75
CA PRO A 79 17.06 12.97 4.03
C PRO A 79 16.94 14.00 2.89
N ALA A 80 16.58 13.56 1.69
CA ALA A 80 16.44 14.40 0.50
C ALA A 80 15.19 14.03 -0.29
N ARG A 81 14.86 14.83 -1.32
CA ARG A 81 13.70 14.66 -2.23
C ARG A 81 12.32 14.77 -1.57
N GLN A 82 12.24 15.32 -0.36
CA GLN A 82 10.95 15.70 0.23
C GLN A 82 10.43 16.99 -0.43
N ARG A 83 9.18 16.96 -0.91
CA ARG A 83 8.49 18.18 -1.36
C ARG A 83 8.14 19.06 -0.18
N ALA A 84 7.95 20.36 -0.41
CA ALA A 84 7.41 21.27 0.61
C ALA A 84 6.00 20.80 1.04
N ARG A 85 5.67 20.93 2.33
CA ARG A 85 4.31 20.71 2.84
C ARG A 85 3.51 21.96 2.56
N GLU A 86 2.29 21.77 2.09
CA GLU A 86 1.27 22.79 2.18
C GLU A 86 0.36 22.40 3.36
N PRO A 87 0.04 23.33 4.28
CA PRO A 87 -0.92 23.06 5.33
C PRO A 87 -2.25 22.57 4.76
N TYR A 88 -2.81 21.53 5.36
CA TYR A 88 -4.08 20.94 4.99
C TYR A 88 -5.07 21.06 6.15
N LEU A 89 -5.82 22.17 6.15
CA LEU A 89 -6.94 22.36 7.07
C LEU A 89 -8.16 21.62 6.51
N GLU A 90 -8.40 20.43 7.05
CA GLU A 90 -9.55 19.58 6.72
C GLU A 90 -10.86 20.39 6.85
N LYS A 91 -11.72 20.36 5.83
CA LYS A 91 -12.89 21.26 5.75
C LYS A 91 -14.12 20.74 6.49
N THR A 92 -14.10 19.49 6.91
CA THR A 92 -15.23 18.78 7.51
C THR A 92 -15.32 19.01 9.02
N THR A 93 -14.20 19.33 9.68
CA THR A 93 -14.16 19.78 11.08
C THR A 93 -14.55 21.25 11.19
N LEU A 94 -15.67 21.54 11.86
CA LEU A 94 -16.19 22.91 12.00
C LEU A 94 -15.35 23.79 12.93
N ASP A 95 -14.73 23.18 13.94
CA ASP A 95 -13.89 23.85 14.91
C ASP A 95 -12.53 24.24 14.29
N GLU A 96 -12.30 25.54 14.11
CA GLU A 96 -11.06 26.06 13.53
C GLU A 96 -9.82 25.70 14.36
N LYS A 97 -9.95 25.68 15.68
CA LYS A 97 -8.83 25.34 16.56
C LYS A 97 -8.42 23.88 16.35
N LYS A 98 -9.39 22.96 16.33
CA LYS A 98 -9.13 21.54 16.10
C LYS A 98 -8.49 21.27 14.74
N ARG A 99 -8.92 21.97 13.68
CA ARG A 99 -8.30 21.86 12.34
C ARG A 99 -6.83 22.24 12.34
N LYS A 100 -6.48 23.33 13.05
CA LYS A 100 -5.08 23.78 13.17
C LYS A 100 -4.27 22.80 14.01
N GLU A 101 -4.81 22.34 15.14
CA GLU A 101 -4.15 21.35 15.99
C GLU A 101 -3.88 20.02 15.26
N GLU A 102 -4.81 19.58 14.40
CA GLU A 102 -4.61 18.39 13.56
C GLU A 102 -3.53 18.61 12.50
N ASP A 103 -3.54 19.76 11.81
CA ASP A 103 -2.50 20.10 10.84
C ASP A 103 -1.11 20.17 11.49
N GLU A 104 -1.01 20.81 12.66
CA GLU A 104 0.21 20.90 13.48
C GLU A 104 0.66 19.51 13.96
N TYR A 105 -0.27 18.62 14.32
CA TYR A 105 0.05 17.25 14.69
C TYR A 105 0.76 16.51 13.54
N TRP A 106 0.26 16.64 12.31
CA TRP A 106 0.86 16.03 11.12
C TRP A 106 2.08 16.80 10.58
N ASP A 107 2.28 18.06 10.99
CA ASP A 107 3.51 18.82 10.74
C ASP A 107 4.69 18.34 11.60
N ASN A 108 4.40 17.59 12.67
CA ASN A 108 5.39 16.98 13.54
C ASN A 108 5.66 15.52 13.14
N TRP A 109 6.38 15.31 12.05
CA TRP A 109 6.80 13.99 11.56
C TRP A 109 8.13 13.51 12.17
N ASP A 110 8.44 12.22 11.98
CA ASP A 110 9.65 11.61 12.54
C ASP A 110 10.94 12.14 11.87
N PRO A 111 12.08 12.20 12.58
CA PRO A 111 13.33 12.65 12.00
C PRO A 111 13.76 11.77 10.81
N VAL A 112 14.46 12.38 9.86
CA VAL A 112 15.04 11.67 8.72
C VAL A 112 16.07 10.64 9.17
N LYS A 113 16.19 9.54 8.41
CA LYS A 113 17.21 8.50 8.65
C LYS A 113 17.97 8.19 7.38
N GLU A 114 19.21 7.76 7.53
CA GLU A 114 20.01 7.26 6.41
C GLU A 114 19.27 6.10 5.72
N ASN A 115 19.28 6.09 4.38
CA ASN A 115 18.55 5.14 3.54
C ASN A 115 17.01 5.16 3.69
N GLY A 116 16.46 6.16 4.36
CA GLY A 116 15.01 6.39 4.38
C GLY A 116 14.47 6.70 2.98
N VAL A 117 13.27 6.21 2.70
CA VAL A 117 12.53 6.45 1.44
C VAL A 117 11.17 7.11 1.67
N GLY A 118 10.73 7.21 2.92
CA GLY A 118 9.44 7.78 3.30
C GLY A 118 9.36 9.29 3.15
N CYS A 119 8.14 9.79 3.02
CA CYS A 119 7.83 11.20 2.94
C CYS A 119 7.02 11.67 4.16
N ARG A 120 7.71 12.28 5.14
CA ARG A 120 7.09 12.92 6.33
C ARG A 120 6.19 11.97 7.13
N CYS A 121 6.56 10.69 7.18
CA CYS A 121 5.88 9.70 7.98
C CYS A 121 6.04 10.01 9.47
N ARG A 122 4.97 9.75 10.22
CA ARG A 122 4.94 9.72 11.68
C ARG A 122 4.52 8.31 12.07
N CYS A 123 5.49 7.49 12.48
CA CYS A 123 5.29 6.06 12.64
C CYS A 123 4.84 5.69 14.06
N ASP A 124 3.86 4.80 14.15
CA ASP A 124 3.50 4.19 15.44
C ASP A 124 4.63 3.25 15.89
N THR A 125 5.15 3.45 17.10
CA THR A 125 6.30 2.70 17.62
C THR A 125 5.94 1.32 18.17
N ASP A 126 4.66 1.08 18.45
CA ASP A 126 4.11 -0.18 18.95
C ASP A 126 3.72 -1.15 17.82
N ILE A 127 3.79 -0.71 16.56
CA ILE A 127 3.45 -1.53 15.39
C ILE A 127 4.71 -1.75 14.54
N VAL A 128 5.04 -3.03 14.34
CA VAL A 128 6.16 -3.42 13.48
C VAL A 128 5.81 -3.18 12.02
N ASP A 129 6.73 -2.52 11.31
CA ASP A 129 6.67 -2.27 9.88
C ASP A 129 6.57 -3.56 9.05
N VAL A 130 5.75 -3.54 8.00
CA VAL A 130 5.45 -4.71 7.16
C VAL A 130 6.66 -5.22 6.37
N GLU A 131 7.64 -4.38 6.01
CA GLU A 131 8.86 -4.85 5.32
C GLU A 131 9.68 -5.78 6.23
N GLY A 132 9.67 -5.53 7.55
CA GLY A 132 10.42 -6.31 8.55
C GLY A 132 9.59 -7.33 9.33
N LYS A 133 8.28 -7.39 9.12
CA LYS A 133 7.37 -8.23 9.91
C LYS A 133 7.45 -9.70 9.50
N GLN A 134 7.60 -10.59 10.48
CA GLN A 134 7.57 -12.04 10.23
C GLN A 134 6.24 -12.46 9.59
N GLY A 135 6.32 -13.27 8.53
CA GLY A 135 5.14 -13.72 7.76
C GLY A 135 4.68 -12.73 6.69
N SER A 136 5.33 -11.58 6.58
CA SER A 136 5.22 -10.70 5.41
C SER A 136 5.78 -11.37 4.16
N CYS A 137 5.19 -11.05 3.01
CA CYS A 137 5.62 -11.57 1.71
C CYS A 137 6.58 -10.63 0.96
N LEU A 138 7.14 -9.64 1.65
CA LEU A 138 7.99 -8.64 1.03
C LEU A 138 9.31 -9.24 0.51
N ALA A 139 9.87 -10.24 1.18
CA ALA A 139 11.09 -10.90 0.71
C ALA A 139 10.86 -11.65 -0.62
N GLU A 140 9.73 -12.33 -0.75
CA GLU A 140 9.30 -13.02 -1.96
C GLU A 140 9.03 -12.02 -3.09
N TRP A 141 8.38 -10.89 -2.78
CA TRP A 141 8.17 -9.81 -3.74
C TRP A 141 9.49 -9.26 -4.26
N VAL A 142 10.44 -8.92 -3.38
CA VAL A 142 11.77 -8.40 -3.75
C VAL A 142 12.52 -9.40 -4.63
N TYR A 143 12.41 -10.70 -4.34
CA TYR A 143 13.00 -11.75 -5.17
C TYR A 143 12.40 -11.77 -6.59
N VAL A 144 11.05 -11.74 -6.69
CA VAL A 144 10.35 -11.76 -7.99
C VAL A 144 10.56 -10.47 -8.79
N ALA A 145 10.58 -9.33 -8.12
CA ALA A 145 10.80 -8.02 -8.74
C ALA A 145 12.26 -7.79 -9.17
N GLY A 146 13.19 -8.64 -8.74
CA GLY A 146 14.62 -8.50 -9.03
C GLY A 146 15.32 -7.42 -8.19
N GLY A 147 14.76 -7.10 -7.02
CA GLY A 147 15.32 -6.16 -6.05
C GLY A 147 14.27 -5.24 -5.42
N TRP A 148 14.76 -4.29 -4.61
CA TRP A 148 13.95 -3.23 -3.99
C TRP A 148 13.60 -2.09 -4.95
N ALA A 149 14.03 -2.22 -6.22
CA ALA A 149 13.69 -1.27 -7.26
C ALA A 149 12.25 -1.51 -7.71
N SER A 150 11.31 -0.84 -7.05
CA SER A 150 10.15 -0.36 -7.80
C SER A 150 10.70 0.61 -8.86
N PRO A 151 10.42 0.42 -10.17
CA PRO A 151 10.89 1.35 -11.20
C PRO A 151 10.43 2.78 -10.93
#